data_AF-A0A5A8ADC1-F1
#
_entry.id   AF-A0A5A8ADC1-F1
#
_cell.length_a   1.000
_cell.length_b   1.000
_cell.length_c   1.000
_cell.angle_alpha   90.00
_cell.angle_beta   90.00
_cell.angle_gamma   90.00
#
_symmetry.space_group_name_H-M   'P 1'
#
loop_
_entity.id
_entity.type
_entity.pdbx_description
1 polymer ?
#
loop_
_entity_poly.entity_id
_entity_poly.type
_entity_poly.pdbx_seq_one_letter_code
_entity_poly.pdbx_strand_id
1 'polypeptide(L)'
;MKNKIFKHRSVYYLAIITSLLLFLISSFNILQLFQDFSFLKLVLVFCSVIFSSFAFINLVEKYDKAVLFLNLSIVFYMFLTSFYSLVGFLNIGIRAFTGVYFKLLITQTLILIIVNLYKIKHAKGVDEIDIIGQIEE
;
A
#
# COMPACT_ATOMS: atom_id res chain seq x y z
N MET A 1 -12.77 18.80 -14.09
CA MET A 1 -11.70 17.83 -14.41
C MET A 1 -11.40 17.04 -13.14
N LYS A 2 -11.96 15.81 -12.99
CA LYS A 2 -11.98 15.02 -11.72
C LYS A 2 -10.62 15.03 -10.98
N ASN A 3 -10.65 15.47 -9.72
CA ASN A 3 -9.50 15.73 -8.85
C ASN A 3 -8.52 14.56 -8.82
N LYS A 4 -7.28 14.77 -9.28
CA LYS A 4 -6.21 13.78 -9.14
C LYS A 4 -5.63 13.91 -7.73
N ILE A 5 -5.62 12.82 -6.98
CA ILE A 5 -5.05 12.72 -5.63
C ILE A 5 -3.58 13.15 -5.62
N PHE A 6 -2.85 12.87 -6.70
CA PHE A 6 -1.45 13.25 -6.86
C PHE A 6 -1.28 14.32 -7.93
N LYS A 7 -0.62 15.42 -7.55
CA LYS A 7 -0.21 16.50 -8.46
C LYS A 7 0.81 16.00 -9.49
N HIS A 8 1.75 15.17 -9.07
CA HIS A 8 2.78 14.62 -9.94
C HIS A 8 2.32 13.33 -10.60
N ARG A 9 2.30 13.33 -11.95
CA ARG A 9 1.96 12.15 -12.75
C ARG A 9 2.88 10.96 -12.46
N SER A 10 4.17 11.20 -12.21
CA SER A 10 5.13 10.13 -11.89
C SER A 10 4.79 9.39 -10.59
N VAL A 11 4.39 10.14 -9.54
CA VAL A 11 4.00 9.55 -8.25
C VAL A 11 2.68 8.79 -8.39
N TYR A 12 1.74 9.33 -9.17
CA TYR A 12 0.50 8.64 -9.50
C TYR A 12 0.76 7.30 -10.19
N TYR A 13 1.61 7.27 -11.22
CA TYR A 13 1.94 6.03 -11.93
C TYR A 13 2.72 5.06 -11.04
N LEU A 14 3.63 5.54 -10.19
CA LEU A 14 4.31 4.71 -9.21
C LEU A 14 3.31 4.04 -8.25
N ALA A 15 2.35 4.79 -7.73
CA ALA A 15 1.29 4.28 -6.87
C ALA A 15 0.42 3.23 -7.57
N ILE A 16 0.02 3.48 -8.83
CA ILE A 16 -0.73 2.50 -9.64
C ILE A 16 0.07 1.21 -9.80
N ILE A 17 1.31 1.30 -10.28
CA ILE A 17 2.16 0.13 -10.51
C ILE A 17 2.36 -0.66 -9.22
N THR A 18 2.56 0.03 -8.09
CA THR A 18 2.72 -0.60 -6.79
C THR A 18 1.44 -1.32 -6.36
N SER A 19 0.28 -0.67 -6.49
CA SER A 19 -1.01 -1.30 -6.14
C SER A 19 -1.32 -2.51 -7.02
N LEU A 20 -0.99 -2.44 -8.31
CA LEU A 20 -1.16 -3.57 -9.23
C LEU A 20 -0.24 -4.74 -8.86
N LEU A 21 1.03 -4.46 -8.55
CA LEU A 21 1.98 -5.50 -8.11
C LEU A 21 1.51 -6.17 -6.83
N LEU A 22 1.08 -5.40 -5.83
CA LEU A 22 0.54 -5.95 -4.58
C LEU A 22 -0.68 -6.82 -4.85
N PHE A 23 -1.62 -6.34 -5.68
CA PHE A 23 -2.80 -7.11 -6.06
C PHE A 23 -2.45 -8.44 -6.74
N LEU A 24 -1.50 -8.43 -7.68
CA LEU A 24 -1.04 -9.65 -8.35
C LEU A 24 -0.41 -10.63 -7.35
N ILE A 25 0.47 -10.15 -6.46
CA ILE A 25 1.11 -11.02 -5.47
C ILE A 25 0.06 -11.62 -4.52
N SER A 26 -0.88 -10.81 -4.03
CA SER A 26 -1.98 -11.28 -3.18
C SER A 26 -2.85 -12.31 -3.90
N SER A 27 -3.11 -12.12 -5.19
CA SER A 27 -3.88 -13.06 -6.01
C SER A 27 -3.13 -14.38 -6.22
N PHE A 28 -1.82 -14.35 -6.47
CA PHE A 28 -1.01 -15.56 -6.59
C PHE A 28 -0.90 -16.34 -5.26
N ASN A 29 -0.95 -15.65 -4.11
CA ASN A 29 -0.99 -16.31 -2.81
C ASN A 29 -2.27 -17.14 -2.59
N ILE A 30 -3.34 -16.91 -3.36
CA ILE A 30 -4.51 -17.80 -3.36
C ILE A 30 -4.12 -19.21 -3.81
N LEU A 31 -3.20 -19.34 -4.76
CA LEU A 31 -2.73 -20.65 -5.23
C LEU A 31 -2.02 -21.44 -4.13
N GLN A 32 -1.34 -20.75 -3.20
CA GLN A 32 -0.68 -21.39 -2.07
C GLN A 32 -1.67 -21.94 -1.02
N LEU A 33 -2.92 -21.46 -0.99
CA LEU A 33 -3.96 -22.04 -0.11
C LEU A 33 -4.31 -23.48 -0.48
N PHE A 34 -4.13 -23.88 -1.74
CA PHE A 34 -4.38 -25.26 -2.18
C PHE A 34 -3.26 -26.24 -1.79
N GLN A 35 -2.06 -25.73 -1.47
CA GLN A 35 -0.95 -26.57 -1.03
C GLN A 35 -1.04 -26.88 0.46
N ASP A 36 -1.25 -25.87 1.30
CA ASP A 36 -1.34 -26.01 2.76
C ASP A 36 -2.44 -25.12 3.34
N PHE A 37 -3.65 -25.66 3.39
CA PHE A 37 -4.83 -24.94 3.86
C PHE A 37 -4.76 -24.63 5.36
N SER A 38 -5.04 -23.38 5.70
CA SER A 38 -5.27 -22.94 7.08
C SER A 38 -6.27 -21.80 7.08
N PHE A 39 -7.23 -21.83 8.01
CA PHE A 39 -8.23 -20.78 8.15
C PHE A 39 -7.58 -19.39 8.32
N LEU A 40 -6.49 -19.32 9.10
CA LEU A 40 -5.77 -18.07 9.33
C LEU A 40 -5.10 -17.56 8.03
N LYS A 41 -4.48 -18.45 7.25
CA LYS A 41 -3.91 -18.09 5.94
C LYS A 41 -5.00 -17.59 4.99
N LEU A 42 -6.17 -18.24 4.99
CA LEU A 42 -7.29 -17.85 4.13
C LEU A 42 -7.76 -16.42 4.44
N VAL A 43 -7.96 -16.09 5.72
CA VAL A 43 -8.34 -14.74 6.13
C VAL A 43 -7.28 -13.72 5.72
N LEU A 44 -6.00 -14.01 5.94
CA LEU A 44 -4.91 -13.10 5.57
C LEU A 44 -4.84 -12.84 4.07
N VAL A 45 -4.91 -13.90 3.25
CA VAL A 45 -4.88 -13.77 1.79
C VAL A 45 -6.09 -12.99 1.29
N PHE A 46 -7.29 -13.31 1.79
CA PHE A 46 -8.51 -12.63 1.39
C PHE A 46 -8.51 -11.13 1.74
N CYS A 47 -8.12 -10.78 2.96
CA CYS A 47 -7.94 -9.37 3.36
C CYS A 47 -6.90 -8.66 2.47
N SER A 48 -5.78 -9.33 2.17
CA SER A 48 -4.73 -8.76 1.31
C SER A 48 -5.23 -8.46 -0.10
N VAL A 49 -5.98 -9.39 -0.70
CA VAL A 49 -6.60 -9.22 -2.03
C VAL A 49 -7.60 -8.07 -2.01
N ILE A 50 -8.47 -8.02 -1.00
CA ILE A 50 -9.47 -6.96 -0.85
C ILE A 50 -8.81 -5.59 -0.77
N PHE A 51 -7.86 -5.40 0.15
CA PHE A 51 -7.22 -4.09 0.32
C PHE A 51 -6.44 -3.67 -0.92
N SER A 52 -5.73 -4.60 -1.55
CA SER A 52 -4.96 -4.31 -2.77
C SER A 52 -5.87 -3.96 -3.95
N SER A 53 -7.02 -4.64 -4.08
CA SER A 53 -8.03 -4.34 -5.11
C SER A 53 -8.63 -2.96 -4.91
N PHE A 54 -9.04 -2.64 -3.68
CA PHE A 54 -9.57 -1.33 -3.36
C PHE A 54 -8.52 -0.22 -3.57
N ALA A 55 -7.25 -0.47 -3.24
CA ALA A 55 -6.18 0.48 -3.51
C ALA A 55 -6.07 0.77 -5.02
N PHE A 56 -6.02 -0.28 -5.84
CA PHE A 56 -5.90 -0.16 -7.29
C PHE A 56 -7.10 0.54 -7.94
N ILE A 57 -8.32 0.07 -7.66
CA ILE A 57 -9.56 0.65 -8.20
C ILE A 57 -9.67 2.13 -7.82
N ASN A 58 -9.50 2.44 -6.53
CA ASN A 58 -9.61 3.82 -6.06
C ASN A 58 -8.51 4.74 -6.63
N LEU A 59 -7.31 4.21 -6.90
CA LEU A 59 -6.24 4.96 -7.56
C LEU A 59 -6.60 5.30 -9.00
N VAL A 60 -7.13 4.33 -9.75
CA VAL A 60 -7.56 4.52 -11.15
C VAL A 60 -8.73 5.49 -11.25
N GLU A 61 -9.69 5.41 -10.31
CA GLU A 61 -10.90 6.23 -10.30
C GLU A 61 -10.76 7.57 -9.57
N LYS A 62 -9.63 7.78 -8.86
CA LYS A 62 -9.26 9.00 -8.11
C LYS A 62 -10.12 9.30 -6.87
N TYR A 63 -10.45 8.30 -6.08
CA TYR A 63 -11.15 8.51 -4.80
C TYR A 63 -10.20 8.99 -3.69
N ASP A 64 -10.64 9.91 -2.83
CA ASP A 64 -9.83 10.45 -1.71
C ASP A 64 -9.27 9.38 -0.77
N LYS A 65 -9.93 8.21 -0.71
CA LYS A 65 -9.52 7.06 0.12
C LYS A 65 -8.44 6.17 -0.51
N ALA A 66 -8.03 6.40 -1.76
CA ALA A 66 -7.09 5.49 -2.45
C ALA A 66 -5.75 5.34 -1.72
N VAL A 67 -5.22 6.44 -1.18
CA VAL A 67 -3.94 6.40 -0.44
C VAL A 67 -4.07 5.65 0.88
N LEU A 68 -5.24 5.68 1.53
CA LEU A 68 -5.49 4.89 2.74
C LEU A 68 -5.37 3.40 2.42
N PHE A 69 -6.05 2.94 1.38
CA PHE A 69 -6.00 1.52 0.97
C PHE A 69 -4.62 1.10 0.47
N LEU A 70 -3.90 1.97 -0.24
CA LEU A 70 -2.53 1.70 -0.65
C LEU A 70 -1.60 1.56 0.56
N ASN A 71 -1.66 2.50 1.51
CA ASN A 71 -0.86 2.43 2.74
C ASN A 71 -1.19 1.15 3.52
N LEU A 72 -2.46 0.82 3.66
CA LEU A 72 -2.90 -0.39 4.36
C LEU A 72 -2.36 -1.65 3.67
N SER A 73 -2.40 -1.70 2.34
CA SER A 73 -1.87 -2.82 1.55
C SER A 73 -0.36 -2.95 1.70
N ILE A 74 0.38 -1.84 1.63
CA ILE A 74 1.85 -1.85 1.81
C ILE A 74 2.20 -2.24 3.25
N VAL A 75 1.52 -1.72 4.27
CA VAL A 75 1.75 -2.09 5.68
C VAL A 75 1.49 -3.57 5.91
N PHE A 76 0.39 -4.09 5.37
CA PHE A 76 0.06 -5.51 5.47
C PHE A 76 1.15 -6.38 4.83
N TYR A 77 1.63 -5.99 3.65
CA TYR A 77 2.72 -6.70 2.99
C TYR A 77 4.04 -6.59 3.76
N MET A 78 4.37 -5.40 4.26
CA MET A 78 5.55 -5.16 5.09
C MET A 78 5.56 -6.05 6.33
N PHE A 79 4.41 -6.22 7.00
CA PHE A 79 4.28 -7.11 8.15
C PHE A 79 4.67 -8.56 7.79
N LEU A 80 4.16 -9.08 6.68
CA LEU A 80 4.51 -10.42 6.19
C LEU A 80 6.00 -10.53 5.85
N THR A 81 6.56 -9.57 5.09
CA THR A 81 7.99 -9.62 4.72
C THR A 81 8.94 -9.37 5.87
N SER A 82 8.50 -8.63 6.90
CA SER A 82 9.29 -8.38 8.11
C SER A 82 9.50 -9.68 8.87
N PHE A 83 8.47 -10.52 8.97
CA PHE A 83 8.58 -11.84 9.59
C PHE A 83 9.62 -12.70 8.89
N TYR A 84 9.53 -12.84 7.56
CA TYR A 84 10.53 -13.60 6.79
C TYR A 84 11.95 -13.02 6.89
N SER A 85 12.07 -11.69 6.91
CA SER A 85 13.37 -11.03 7.07
C SER A 85 13.97 -11.27 8.47
N LEU A 86 13.15 -11.24 9.52
CA LEU A 86 13.57 -11.54 10.88
C LEU A 86 14.06 -12.98 11.02
N VAL A 87 13.28 -13.95 10.50
CA VAL A 87 13.68 -15.37 10.48
C VAL A 87 14.99 -15.55 9.70
N GLY A 88 15.14 -14.87 8.56
CA GLY A 88 16.39 -14.88 7.79
C GLY A 88 17.57 -14.32 8.59
N PHE A 89 17.38 -13.22 9.31
CA PHE A 89 18.41 -12.61 10.15
C PHE A 89 18.81 -13.50 11.32
N LEU A 90 17.85 -14.13 11.99
CA LEU A 90 18.13 -15.07 13.09
C LEU A 90 18.91 -16.30 12.62
N ASN A 91 18.66 -16.77 11.39
CA ASN A 91 19.34 -17.96 10.84
C ASN A 91 20.71 -17.69 10.23
N ILE A 92 20.89 -16.58 9.49
CA ILE A 92 22.09 -16.34 8.65
C ILE A 92 22.80 -15.03 9.03
N GLY A 93 22.33 -14.36 10.08
CA GLY A 93 22.90 -13.11 10.59
C GLY A 93 22.89 -12.00 9.56
N ILE A 94 24.00 -11.25 9.49
CA ILE A 94 24.17 -10.08 8.62
C ILE A 94 23.98 -10.41 7.13
N ARG A 95 24.17 -11.67 6.70
CA ARG A 95 23.92 -12.05 5.29
C ARG A 95 22.44 -11.94 4.90
N ALA A 96 21.52 -11.90 5.86
CA ALA A 96 20.10 -11.70 5.57
C ALA A 96 19.81 -10.34 4.92
N PHE A 97 20.68 -9.33 5.09
CA PHE A 97 20.53 -8.01 4.45
C PHE A 97 20.61 -8.07 2.92
N THR A 98 21.23 -9.10 2.34
CA THR A 98 21.25 -9.29 0.88
C THR A 98 20.04 -10.06 0.35
N GLY A 99 19.22 -10.60 1.25
CA GLY A 99 18.04 -11.40 0.96
C GLY A 99 16.92 -10.61 0.26
N VAL A 100 16.13 -11.31 -0.55
CA VAL A 100 15.04 -10.73 -1.34
C VAL A 100 13.99 -10.05 -0.46
N TYR A 101 13.63 -10.66 0.67
CA TYR A 101 12.63 -10.12 1.61
C TYR A 101 13.07 -8.79 2.23
N PHE A 102 14.35 -8.66 2.59
CA PHE A 102 14.87 -7.42 3.15
C PHE A 102 14.89 -6.28 2.11
N LYS A 103 15.29 -6.60 0.87
CA LYS A 103 15.22 -5.64 -0.25
C LYS A 103 13.79 -5.16 -0.51
N LEU A 104 12.82 -6.09 -0.54
CA LEU A 104 11.41 -5.75 -0.71
C LEU A 104 10.89 -4.84 0.40
N LEU A 105 11.29 -5.10 1.66
CA LEU A 105 10.93 -4.28 2.81
C LEU A 105 11.45 -2.84 2.69
N ILE A 106 12.71 -2.66 2.27
CA ILE A 106 13.27 -1.33 1.99
C ILE A 106 12.50 -0.65 0.85
N THR A 107 12.28 -1.35 -0.26
CA THR A 107 11.59 -0.78 -1.43
C THR A 107 10.18 -0.30 -1.06
N GLN A 108 9.44 -1.09 -0.28
CA GLN A 108 8.10 -0.74 0.18
C GLN A 108 8.10 0.44 1.13
N THR A 109 9.08 0.50 2.04
CA THR A 109 9.27 1.65 2.93
C THR A 109 9.51 2.93 2.13
N LEU A 110 10.37 2.88 1.11
CA LEU A 110 10.64 4.02 0.23
C LEU A 110 9.39 4.47 -0.53
N ILE A 111 8.61 3.52 -1.09
CA ILE A 111 7.36 3.85 -1.79
C ILE A 111 6.38 4.53 -0.82
N LEU A 112 6.25 4.03 0.41
CA LEU A 112 5.35 4.59 1.41
C LEU A 112 5.78 6.02 1.80
N ILE A 113 7.07 6.28 1.96
CA ILE A 113 7.60 7.62 2.21
C ILE A 113 7.28 8.56 1.03
N ILE A 114 7.58 8.16 -0.20
CA ILE A 114 7.35 8.97 -1.40
C ILE A 114 5.86 9.30 -1.53
N VAL A 115 5.00 8.29 -1.51
CA VAL A 115 3.56 8.48 -1.72
C VAL A 115 2.95 9.40 -0.65
N ASN A 116 3.33 9.23 0.63
CA ASN A 116 2.78 10.06 1.70
C ASN A 116 3.34 11.49 1.70
N LEU A 117 4.62 11.70 1.39
CA LEU A 117 5.22 13.03 1.30
C LEU A 117 4.54 13.88 0.21
N TYR A 118 4.21 13.26 -0.92
CA TYR A 118 3.54 13.95 -2.03
C TYR A 118 2.01 14.09 -1.84
N LYS A 119 1.39 13.32 -0.94
CA LYS A 119 0.00 13.56 -0.49
C LYS A 119 -0.11 14.79 0.42
N ILE A 120 0.85 14.99 1.32
CA ILE A 120 0.78 16.00 2.41
C ILE A 120 0.90 17.45 1.89
N LYS A 121 1.53 17.69 0.74
CA LYS A 121 1.80 19.06 0.24
C LYS A 121 0.56 19.91 -0.12
N HIS A 122 -0.64 19.34 -0.22
CA HIS A 122 -1.88 20.11 -0.41
C HIS A 122 -2.83 20.14 0.79
N ALA A 123 -2.57 19.36 1.86
CA ALA A 123 -3.33 19.48 3.11
C ALA A 123 -3.00 20.78 3.89
N LYS A 124 -1.97 21.54 3.46
CA LYS A 124 -1.61 22.87 3.99
C LYS A 124 -1.96 24.02 3.05
N GLY A 125 -2.88 23.82 2.11
CA GLY A 125 -3.20 24.82 1.10
C GLY A 125 -4.60 24.74 0.55
N VAL A 126 -5.56 24.36 1.39
CA VAL A 126 -6.97 24.63 1.15
C VAL A 126 -7.55 25.07 2.48
N ASP A 127 -7.79 26.37 2.59
CA ASP A 127 -8.71 27.01 3.52
C ASP A 127 -10.15 26.47 3.29
N GLU A 128 -10.36 25.17 3.48
CA GLU A 128 -11.68 24.52 3.48
C GLU A 128 -12.18 24.33 4.93
N ILE A 129 -11.70 25.19 5.83
CA ILE A 129 -12.35 25.48 7.12
C ILE A 129 -13.29 26.71 6.98
N ASP A 130 -13.46 27.29 5.78
CA ASP A 130 -14.19 28.57 5.65
C ASP A 130 -15.72 28.51 5.51
N ILE A 131 -16.40 27.36 5.40
CA ILE A 131 -17.87 27.37 5.18
C ILE A 131 -18.63 26.23 5.88
N ILE A 132 -18.31 25.95 7.15
CA ILE A 132 -19.26 25.28 8.06
C ILE A 132 -19.69 26.33 9.10
N GLY A 133 -20.54 27.27 8.69
CA GLY A 133 -21.10 28.27 9.61
C GLY A 133 -21.64 29.57 9.00
N GLN A 134 -21.24 29.94 7.77
CA GLN A 134 -21.85 31.07 7.06
C GLN A 134 -23.01 30.58 6.20
N ILE A 135 -24.13 30.32 6.88
CA ILE A 135 -25.45 30.22 6.24
C ILE A 135 -25.88 31.65 5.94
N GLU A 136 -26.20 31.91 4.67
CA GLU A 136 -26.84 33.13 4.18
C GLU A 136 -28.24 33.29 4.82
N GLU A 137 -28.40 34.27 5.71
CA GLU A 137 -29.35 35.41 5.66
C GLU A 137 -29.30 36.21 6.99
#